data_AF-A0A7C0YA14-F1
#
_entry.id   AF-A0A7C0YA14-F1
#
_cell.length_a   1.000
_cell.length_b   1.000
_cell.length_c   1.000
_cell.angle_alpha   90.00
_cell.angle_beta   90.00
_cell.angle_gamma   90.00
#
_symmetry.space_group_name_H-M   'P 1'
#
loop_
_entity.id
_entity.type
_entity.pdbx_description
1 polymer ?
#
loop_
_entity_poly.entity_id
_entity_poly.type
_entity_poly.pdbx_seq_one_letter_code
_entity_poly.pdbx_strand_id
1 'polypeptide(L)' 'MEKAIESVYTHADIQRCVVHQIRNSLKYVSWKEKREMAKDLKKIYGASTLEKRKRS' A
#
# COMPACT_ATOMS: atom_id res chain seq x y z
N MET A 1 4.89 11.38 13.41
CA MET A 1 3.74 10.66 13.99
C MET A 1 4.15 9.29 14.51
N GLU A 2 4.85 8.46 13.71
CA GLU A 2 5.35 7.13 14.13
C GLU A 2 6.05 7.16 15.51
N LYS A 3 7.08 7.99 15.69
CA LYS A 3 7.82 8.12 16.97
C LYS A 3 6.95 8.44 18.21
N ALA A 4 5.82 9.14 18.03
CA ALA A 4 4.94 9.49 19.14
C ALA A 4 3.98 8.35 19.51
N ILE A 5 3.67 7.47 18.56
CA ILE A 5 2.86 6.28 18.81
C ILE A 5 3.75 5.19 19.44
N GLU A 6 4.98 5.02 18.95
CA GLU A 6 5.96 4.07 19.48
C GLU A 6 6.30 4.35 20.96
N SER A 7 6.34 5.62 21.36
CA SER A 7 6.63 5.99 22.76
C SER A 7 5.52 5.61 23.74
N VAL A 8 4.29 5.44 23.26
CA VAL A 8 3.11 5.07 24.07
C VAL A 8 2.76 3.59 23.91
N TYR A 9 2.95 3.05 22.71
CA TYR A 9 2.60 1.68 22.33
C TYR A 9 3.84 0.97 21.75
N THR A 10 4.77 0.61 22.64
CA THR A 10 6.09 0.06 22.30
C THR A 10 6.07 -1.30 21.60
N HIS A 11 4.97 -2.04 21.69
CA HIS A 11 4.80 -3.36 21.08
C HIS A 11 3.87 -3.36 19.85
N ALA A 12 3.31 -2.21 19.49
CA ALA A 12 2.38 -2.13 18.35
C ALA A 12 3.14 -2.07 17.03
N ASP A 13 2.76 -2.92 16.08
CA ASP A 13 3.23 -2.80 14.70
C ASP A 13 2.54 -1.64 14.01
N ILE A 14 3.32 -0.62 13.65
CA ILE A 14 2.81 0.54 12.91
C ILE A 14 2.88 0.25 11.42
N GLN A 15 1.71 0.17 10.78
CA GLN A 15 1.60 0.00 9.34
C GLN A 15 0.83 1.15 8.69
N ARG A 16 1.34 1.64 7.55
CA ARG A 16 0.58 2.55 6.71
C ARG A 16 -0.60 1.82 6.07
N CYS A 17 -1.78 2.43 6.14
CA CYS A 17 -2.99 1.86 5.57
C CYS A 17 -2.87 1.71 4.05
N VAL A 18 -2.92 0.46 3.56
CA VAL A 18 -2.80 0.12 2.13
C VAL A 18 -3.88 0.78 1.28
N VAL A 19 -5.09 0.99 1.81
CA VAL A 19 -6.18 1.67 1.09
C VAL A 19 -5.81 3.12 0.80
N HIS A 20 -5.23 3.82 1.77
CA HIS A 20 -4.78 5.20 1.59
C HIS A 20 -3.58 5.27 0.64
N GLN A 21 -2.65 4.30 0.71
CA GLN A 21 -1.54 4.22 -0.25
C GLN A 21 -2.05 4.05 -1.68
N ILE A 22 -2.94 3.08 -1.93
CA ILE A 22 -3.52 2.81 -3.26
C ILE A 22 -4.29 4.04 -3.79
N ARG A 23 -5.15 4.66 -2.97
CA ARG A 23 -5.90 5.86 -3.37
C ARG A 23 -4.96 7.03 -3.70
N ASN A 24 -3.91 7.22 -2.92
CA ASN A 24 -2.92 8.27 -3.18
C ASN A 24 -2.14 8.01 -4.49
N SER A 25 -1.74 6.77 -4.75
CA SER A 25 -1.06 6.41 -6.01
C SER A 25 -1.97 6.64 -7.24
N LEU A 26 -3.25 6.27 -7.16
CA LEU A 26 -4.21 6.45 -8.25
C LEU A 26 -4.63 7.91 -8.48
N LYS A 27 -4.30 8.83 -7.56
CA LYS A 27 -4.69 10.25 -7.67
C LYS A 27 -4.14 10.92 -8.93
N TYR A 28 -2.94 10.54 -9.35
CA TYR A 28 -2.22 11.16 -10.47
C TYR A 28 -2.44 10.46 -11.81
N VAL A 29 -3.27 9.43 -11.83
CA VAL A 29 -3.48 8.57 -13.00
C VAL A 29 -4.75 9.00 -13.70
N SER A 30 -4.74 8.99 -15.03
CA SER A 30 -5.91 9.37 -15.81
C SER A 30 -7.07 8.41 -15.52
N TRP A 31 -8.31 8.90 -15.61
CA TRP A 31 -9.50 8.06 -15.34
C TRP A 31 -9.54 6.78 -16.20
N LYS A 32 -9.06 6.87 -17.45
CA LYS A 32 -9.04 5.75 -18.39
C LYS A 32 -8.10 4.62 -17.94
N GLU A 33 -6.97 4.97 -17.34
CA GLU A 33 -5.92 4.04 -16.93
C GLU A 33 -6.11 3.52 -15.49
N LYS A 34 -6.87 4.24 -14.66
CA LYS A 34 -7.09 3.87 -13.24
C LYS A 34 -7.56 2.43 -13.07
N ARG A 35 -8.42 1.92 -13.97
CA ARG A 35 -8.95 0.56 -13.87
C ARG A 35 -7.88 -0.50 -14.13
N GLU A 36 -6.99 -0.25 -15.08
CA GLU A 36 -5.90 -1.15 -15.41
C GLU A 36 -4.84 -1.14 -14.30
N MET A 37 -4.39 0.04 -13.90
CA MET A 37 -3.43 0.19 -12.81
C MET A 37 -3.95 -0.39 -11.49
N ALA A 38 -5.24 -0.26 -11.17
CA ALA A 38 -5.82 -0.89 -9.99
C ALA A 38 -5.75 -2.42 -10.03
N LYS A 39 -5.85 -3.05 -11.21
CA LYS A 39 -5.67 -4.50 -11.36
C LYS A 39 -4.23 -4.91 -11.09
N ASP A 40 -3.26 -4.13 -11.55
CA ASP A 40 -1.85 -4.45 -11.31
C ASP A 40 -1.45 -4.21 -9.84
N LEU A 41 -1.93 -3.13 -9.23
CA LEU A 41 -1.78 -2.92 -7.79
C LEU A 41 -2.39 -4.07 -6.97
N LYS A 42 -3.51 -4.65 -7.41
CA LYS A 42 -4.09 -5.82 -6.73
C LYS A 42 -3.15 -7.03 -6.73
N LYS A 43 -2.36 -7.25 -7.80
CA LYS A 43 -1.36 -8.34 -7.84
C LYS A 43 -0.25 -8.09 -6.84
N ILE A 44 0.24 -6.85 -6.73
CA ILE A 44 1.29 -6.45 -5.79
C ILE A 44 0.83 -6.66 -4.34
N TYR A 45 -0.31 -6.09 -3.95
CA TYR A 45 -0.80 -6.20 -2.57
C TYR A 45 -1.41 -7.57 -2.24
N GLY A 46 -1.76 -8.37 -3.25
CA GLY A 46 -2.27 -9.74 -3.10
C GLY A 46 -1.22 -10.83 -3.17
N ALA A 47 0.06 -10.49 -3.32
CA ALA A 47 1.14 -11.47 -3.43
C ALA A 47 1.33 -12.25 -2.13
N SER A 48 1.48 -13.58 -2.23
CA SER A 48 1.62 -14.47 -1.07
C SER A 48 2.97 -14.37 -0.36
N THR A 49 3.97 -13.73 -0.98
CA THR A 49 5.30 -13.51 -0.41
C THR A 49 5.87 -12.16 -0.86
N LEU A 50 6.79 -11.61 -0.06
CA LEU A 50 7.49 -10.37 -0.42
C LEU A 50 8.26 -10.50 -1.73
N GLU A 51 8.84 -11.67 -2.01
CA GLU A 51 9.58 -11.91 -3.26
C GLU A 51 8.68 -11.92 -4.49
N LYS A 52 7.47 -12.51 -4.39
CA LYS A 52 6.49 -12.44 -5.47
C LYS A 52 6.03 -10.99 -5.70
N ARG A 53 5.85 -10.22 -4.64
CA ARG A 53 5.48 -8.80 -4.72
C ARG A 53 6.51 -7.96 -5.45
N LYS A 54 7.81 -8.14 -5.16
CA LYS A 54 8.91 -7.34 -5.77
C LYS A 54 9.09 -7.61 -7.27
N ARG A 55 8.62 -8.75 -7.76
CA ARG A 55 8.74 -9.19 -9.16
C ARG A 55 7.47 -8.94 -9.98
N SER A 56 6.41 -8.43 -9.35
CA SER A 56 5.13 -8.07 -9.99
C SER A 56 5.20 -6.67 -10.57
#